data_AF-A0A2G9SI73-F1
#
_entry.id   AF-A0A2G9SI73-F1
#
_cell.length_a   1.000
_cell.length_b   1.000
_cell.length_c   1.000
_cell.angle_alpha   90.00
_cell.angle_beta   90.00
_cell.angle_gamma   90.00
#
_symmetry.space_group_name_H-M   'P 1'
#
loop_
_entity.id
_entity.type
_entity.pdbx_description
1 polymer ?
#
loop_
_entity_poly.entity_id
_entity_poly.type
_entity_poly.pdbx_seq_one_letter_code
_entity_poly.pdbx_strand_id
1 'polypeptide(L)'
;MINCHLRFKDQNLDIPASEVFSANTDFDFDSGHYICSLGRQKLSEGQLKQISIGDTSLIVTASILGINVYQEQTSAHVPVYPGFYTNQKELLLSSHYPTTNVKIFGVAELLKNLEVKPELSIITVYQKEKYTGVPSFVTYEVGISDVQVLNQGSLTTSITISSYMSDQTINIPIRLMSATGPLNVPYTMGQGFFYHFLNSYQMIFFTLFTLLAGAAIAILVFSPKEKIDHPAFMSASPPRSLGSSFVSPPALNYPTQGSPRKNNSQSRILWSPNYASN
;
A
#
# COMPACT_ATOMS: atom_id res chain seq x y z
N MET A 1 12.23 -33.77 30.21
CA MET A 1 12.63 -32.35 30.17
C MET A 1 11.50 -31.58 29.50
N ILE A 2 11.23 -30.33 29.92
CA ILE A 2 10.21 -29.49 29.27
C ILE A 2 10.87 -28.62 28.19
N ASN A 3 10.14 -28.35 27.10
CA ASN A 3 10.53 -27.38 26.09
C ASN A 3 9.35 -26.44 25.75
N CYS A 4 9.64 -25.15 25.59
CA CYS A 4 8.66 -24.10 25.28
C CYS A 4 8.83 -23.64 23.82
N HIS A 5 8.01 -24.16 22.91
CA HIS A 5 8.03 -23.76 21.51
C HIS A 5 7.24 -22.47 21.29
N LEU A 6 7.82 -21.50 20.59
CA LEU A 6 7.19 -20.22 20.25
C LEU A 6 6.80 -20.18 18.77
N ARG A 7 5.58 -19.74 18.46
CA ARG A 7 5.08 -19.58 17.09
C ARG A 7 4.16 -18.36 16.99
N PHE A 8 4.32 -17.55 15.94
CA PHE A 8 3.34 -16.52 15.62
C PHE A 8 2.03 -17.14 15.10
N LYS A 9 0.90 -16.55 15.52
CA LYS A 9 -0.43 -16.93 15.04
C LYS A 9 -0.55 -16.72 13.53
N ASP A 10 -0.04 -15.60 13.03
CA ASP A 10 0.19 -15.38 11.61
C ASP A 10 1.46 -16.11 11.17
N GLN A 11 1.35 -16.93 10.12
CA GLN A 11 2.46 -17.71 9.54
C GLN A 11 3.00 -17.07 8.25
N ASN A 12 2.49 -15.90 7.86
CA ASN A 12 3.00 -15.11 6.73
C ASN A 12 4.10 -14.11 7.15
N LEU A 13 4.58 -14.19 8.39
CA LEU A 13 5.74 -13.45 8.87
C LEU A 13 7.02 -14.23 8.52
N ASP A 14 7.90 -13.63 7.72
CA ASP A 14 9.19 -14.24 7.31
C ASP A 14 10.19 -14.38 8.47
N ILE A 15 9.84 -13.89 9.66
CA ILE A 15 10.68 -13.86 10.86
C ILE A 15 10.12 -14.88 11.87
N PRO A 16 10.89 -15.89 12.29
CA PRO A 16 10.43 -16.84 13.30
C PRO A 16 10.28 -16.16 14.67
N ALA A 17 9.30 -16.61 15.47
CA ALA A 17 9.08 -16.07 16.81
C ALA A 17 10.31 -16.17 17.73
N SER A 18 11.20 -17.14 17.48
CA SER A 18 12.48 -17.34 18.17
C SER A 18 13.60 -16.35 17.81
N GLU A 19 13.39 -15.43 16.86
CA GLU A 19 14.26 -14.25 16.65
C GLU A 19 13.75 -13.01 17.39
N VAL A 20 12.46 -13.00 17.76
CA VAL A 20 11.77 -11.85 18.37
C VAL A 20 11.65 -12.02 19.89
N PHE A 21 11.44 -13.26 20.33
CA PHE A 21 11.29 -13.63 21.71
C PHE A 21 12.19 -14.82 22.05
N SER A 22 12.78 -14.82 23.24
CA SER A 22 13.42 -15.99 23.86
C SER A 22 12.46 -16.64 24.84
N ALA A 23 12.43 -17.97 24.91
CA ALA A 23 11.71 -18.71 25.94
C ALA A 23 12.71 -19.42 26.86
N ASN A 24 12.63 -19.16 28.15
CA ASN A 24 13.39 -19.86 29.19
C ASN A 24 12.44 -20.75 29.99
N THR A 25 12.81 -22.02 30.21
CA THR A 25 12.08 -22.90 31.13
C THR A 25 12.59 -22.73 32.55
N ASP A 26 11.66 -22.63 33.50
CA ASP A 26 11.94 -22.60 34.94
C ASP A 26 10.96 -23.50 35.70
N PHE A 27 11.20 -23.72 37.00
CA PHE A 27 10.30 -24.46 37.89
C PHE A 27 10.08 -23.69 39.20
N ASP A 28 8.82 -23.33 39.44
CA ASP A 28 8.41 -22.70 40.70
C ASP A 28 8.14 -23.78 41.76
N PHE A 29 8.98 -23.79 42.79
CA PHE A 29 8.90 -24.72 43.91
C PHE A 29 7.73 -24.43 44.86
N ASP A 30 7.22 -23.18 44.91
CA ASP A 30 6.15 -22.79 45.84
C ASP A 30 4.77 -23.21 45.30
N SER A 31 4.53 -23.07 43.99
CA SER A 31 3.29 -23.57 43.36
C SER A 31 3.41 -24.98 42.78
N GLY A 32 4.62 -25.49 42.55
CA GLY A 32 4.88 -26.80 41.93
C GLY A 32 4.71 -26.83 40.41
N HIS A 33 4.70 -25.68 39.73
CA HIS A 33 4.48 -25.57 38.29
C HIS A 33 5.76 -25.25 37.51
N TYR A 34 5.83 -25.72 36.27
CA TYR A 34 6.85 -25.30 35.31
C TYR A 34 6.41 -24.00 34.60
N ILE A 35 7.36 -23.11 34.35
CA ILE A 35 7.13 -21.77 33.78
C ILE A 35 7.86 -21.65 32.43
N CYS A 36 7.20 -21.06 31.43
CA CYS A 36 7.81 -20.60 30.18
C CYS A 36 7.97 -19.07 30.23
N SER A 37 9.11 -18.59 30.72
CA SER A 37 9.41 -17.15 30.82
C SER A 37 9.81 -16.57 29.46
N LEU A 38 9.08 -15.55 29.00
CA LEU A 38 9.32 -14.89 27.71
C LEU A 38 10.17 -13.61 27.88
N GLY A 39 11.24 -13.49 27.09
CA GLY A 39 12.03 -12.26 26.98
C GLY A 39 11.99 -11.71 25.55
N ARG A 40 11.98 -10.38 25.38
CA ARG A 40 12.12 -9.75 24.04
C ARG A 40 13.59 -9.69 23.63
N GLN A 41 13.89 -10.08 22.40
CA GLN A 41 15.24 -9.99 21.82
C GLN A 41 15.52 -8.64 21.14
N LYS A 42 16.79 -8.36 20.86
CA LYS A 42 17.21 -7.11 20.20
C LYS A 42 17.00 -7.19 18.69
N LEU A 43 15.90 -6.60 18.21
CA LEU A 43 15.54 -6.56 16.80
C LEU A 43 16.40 -5.57 15.99
N SER A 44 16.65 -5.91 14.72
CA SER A 44 17.04 -4.93 13.70
C SER A 44 15.84 -4.06 13.28
N GLU A 45 16.09 -2.93 12.62
CA GLU A 45 15.02 -2.07 12.11
C GLU A 45 14.13 -2.78 11.08
N GLY A 46 14.71 -3.63 10.21
CA GLY A 46 13.96 -4.41 9.24
C GLY A 46 12.98 -5.39 9.91
N GLN A 47 13.47 -6.11 10.93
CA GLN A 47 12.62 -7.01 11.72
C GLN A 47 11.53 -6.23 12.46
N LEU A 48 11.90 -5.15 13.18
CA LEU A 48 10.96 -4.29 13.92
C LEU A 48 9.87 -3.70 13.00
N LYS A 49 10.21 -3.34 11.76
CA LYS A 49 9.25 -2.89 10.75
C LYS A 49 8.24 -3.99 10.39
N GLN A 50 8.70 -5.18 10.05
CA GLN A 50 7.84 -6.29 9.62
C GLN A 50 6.87 -6.72 10.74
N ILE A 51 7.39 -6.91 11.95
CA ILE A 51 6.58 -7.31 13.11
C ILE A 51 5.69 -6.17 13.66
N SER A 52 6.00 -4.89 13.39
CA SER A 52 5.05 -3.80 13.69
C SER A 52 3.90 -3.68 12.66
N ILE A 53 3.93 -4.46 11.58
CA ILE A 53 2.99 -4.39 10.45
C ILE A 53 2.07 -5.63 10.39
N GLY A 54 2.53 -6.82 10.82
CA GLY A 54 1.71 -8.06 10.87
C GLY A 54 0.98 -8.31 12.20
N ASP A 55 0.27 -9.45 12.30
CA ASP A 55 -0.33 -9.92 13.56
C ASP A 55 0.68 -10.75 14.37
N THR A 56 1.32 -10.11 15.35
CA THR A 56 2.34 -10.73 16.22
C THR A 56 1.78 -11.52 17.39
N SER A 57 0.48 -11.84 17.43
CA SER A 57 -0.11 -12.66 18.50
C SER A 57 0.66 -13.97 18.66
N LEU A 58 1.10 -14.30 19.87
CA LEU A 58 1.98 -15.44 20.11
C LEU A 58 1.20 -16.68 20.55
N ILE A 59 1.63 -17.84 20.05
CA ILE A 59 1.23 -19.16 20.53
C ILE A 59 2.46 -19.76 21.22
N VAL A 60 2.32 -20.08 22.50
CA VAL A 60 3.34 -20.77 23.30
C VAL A 60 2.89 -22.20 23.50
N THR A 61 3.66 -23.17 23.02
CA THR A 61 3.39 -24.60 23.20
C THR A 61 4.44 -25.20 24.13
N ALA A 62 4.04 -25.47 25.37
CA ALA A 62 4.84 -26.26 26.30
C ALA A 62 4.68 -27.74 25.98
N SER A 63 5.79 -28.50 26.00
CA SER A 63 5.77 -29.95 25.79
C SER A 63 6.75 -30.68 26.70
N ILE A 64 6.38 -31.89 27.10
CA ILE A 64 7.19 -32.74 27.97
C ILE A 64 7.81 -33.86 27.12
N LEU A 65 9.15 -33.93 27.08
CA LEU A 65 9.85 -35.03 26.43
C LEU A 65 10.01 -36.20 27.41
N GLY A 66 9.25 -37.28 27.16
CA GLY A 66 9.33 -38.58 27.82
C GLY A 66 10.10 -39.61 27.00
N ILE A 67 10.62 -40.65 27.65
CA ILE A 67 11.42 -41.73 27.01
C ILE A 67 10.52 -42.74 26.28
N ASN A 68 9.28 -42.91 26.74
CA ASN A 68 8.20 -43.66 26.10
C ASN A 68 6.87 -42.94 26.37
N VAL A 69 5.84 -43.26 25.59
CA VAL A 69 4.48 -42.69 25.65
C VAL A 69 4.39 -41.26 25.08
N TYR A 70 3.19 -40.89 24.62
CA TYR A 70 2.87 -39.73 23.79
C TYR A 70 3.41 -38.40 24.32
N GLN A 71 3.89 -37.54 23.41
CA GLN A 71 4.33 -36.18 23.75
C GLN A 71 3.11 -35.33 24.14
N GLU A 72 2.91 -35.17 25.45
CA GLU A 72 1.90 -34.27 25.98
C GLU A 72 2.28 -32.81 25.68
N GLN A 73 1.35 -32.07 25.06
CA GLN A 73 1.53 -30.69 24.63
C GLN A 73 0.37 -29.84 25.12
N THR A 74 0.66 -28.71 25.77
CA THR A 74 -0.32 -27.69 26.14
C THR A 74 0.04 -26.39 25.44
N SER A 75 -0.95 -25.72 24.85
CA SER A 75 -0.74 -24.46 24.12
C SER A 75 -1.56 -23.32 24.71
N ALA A 76 -0.94 -22.16 24.85
CA ALA A 76 -1.57 -20.93 25.31
C ALA A 76 -1.41 -19.80 24.26
N HIS A 77 -2.42 -18.94 24.17
CA HIS A 77 -2.32 -17.68 23.43
C HIS A 77 -1.81 -16.59 24.37
N VAL A 78 -0.73 -15.91 23.99
CA VAL A 78 -0.11 -14.83 24.78
C VAL A 78 -0.13 -13.54 23.96
N PRO A 79 -0.78 -12.46 24.45
CA PRO A 79 -0.67 -11.15 23.83
C PRO A 79 0.74 -10.61 24.08
N VAL A 80 1.42 -10.19 23.00
CA VAL A 80 2.78 -9.66 23.06
C VAL A 80 2.89 -8.36 22.28
N TYR A 81 3.65 -7.42 22.83
CA TYR A 81 3.81 -6.06 22.30
C TYR A 81 5.29 -5.83 21.95
N PRO A 82 5.81 -6.43 20.86
CA PRO A 82 7.25 -6.43 20.62
C PRO A 82 7.83 -5.03 20.36
N GLY A 83 7.02 -4.11 19.83
CA GLY A 83 7.39 -2.72 19.60
C GLY A 83 6.42 -1.98 18.70
N PHE A 84 6.86 -0.81 18.25
CA PHE A 84 6.21 0.01 17.22
C PHE A 84 7.26 0.57 16.25
N TYR A 85 6.81 0.97 15.06
CA TYR A 85 7.67 1.41 13.96
C TYR A 85 7.13 2.65 13.25
N THR A 86 8.03 3.49 12.74
CA THR A 86 7.69 4.60 11.84
C THR A 86 8.78 4.74 10.77
N ASN A 87 8.39 5.15 9.55
CA ASN A 87 9.36 5.42 8.48
C ASN A 87 9.99 6.83 8.64
N GLN A 88 9.38 7.69 9.48
CA GLN A 88 9.79 9.07 9.70
C GLN A 88 11.03 9.11 10.61
N LYS A 89 12.21 9.34 10.01
CA LYS A 89 13.48 9.55 10.73
C LYS A 89 13.75 11.01 11.11
N GLU A 90 13.10 11.93 10.41
CA GLU A 90 13.22 13.37 10.61
C GLU A 90 11.96 14.04 10.04
N LEU A 91 11.56 15.17 10.64
CA LEU A 91 10.46 15.99 10.18
C LEU A 91 10.99 17.35 9.73
N LEU A 92 10.46 17.86 8.62
CA LEU A 92 10.77 19.20 8.11
C LEU A 92 9.50 20.04 8.19
N LEU A 93 9.61 21.22 8.81
CA LEU A 93 8.53 22.19 8.97
C LEU A 93 9.02 23.57 8.55
N SER A 94 8.15 24.38 7.95
CA SER A 94 8.48 25.72 7.42
C SER A 94 7.26 26.63 7.39
N SER A 95 7.42 27.90 7.04
CA SER A 95 6.27 28.81 6.91
C SER A 95 5.30 28.43 5.79
N HIS A 96 5.77 27.77 4.73
CA HIS A 96 4.94 27.26 3.64
C HIS A 96 4.33 25.89 3.94
N TYR A 97 4.98 25.10 4.80
CA TYR A 97 4.53 23.78 5.25
C TYR A 97 4.61 23.73 6.79
N PRO A 98 3.67 24.39 7.49
CA PRO A 98 3.71 24.55 8.95
C PRO A 98 3.23 23.32 9.72
N THR A 99 2.71 22.30 9.03
CA THR A 99 2.35 21.00 9.61
C THR A 99 2.83 19.83 8.73
N THR A 100 3.03 18.67 9.35
CA THR A 100 3.45 17.42 8.71
C THR A 100 2.88 16.20 9.45
N ASN A 101 2.94 15.01 8.86
CA ASN A 101 2.25 13.82 9.36
C ASN A 101 3.22 12.69 9.71
N VAL A 102 3.14 12.20 10.94
CA VAL A 102 3.92 11.06 11.47
C VAL A 102 3.03 9.84 11.57
N LYS A 103 3.34 8.79 10.80
CA LYS A 103 2.57 7.54 10.80
C LYS A 103 3.33 6.46 11.57
N ILE A 104 2.66 5.89 12.58
CA ILE A 104 3.22 4.91 13.50
C ILE A 104 2.43 3.61 13.35
N PHE A 105 3.15 2.50 13.16
CA PHE A 105 2.63 1.14 13.02
C PHE A 105 2.96 0.33 14.28
N GLY A 106 2.13 -0.64 14.63
CA GLY A 106 2.31 -1.51 15.79
C GLY A 106 0.97 -2.13 16.21
N VAL A 107 0.97 -3.02 17.20
CA VAL A 107 -0.25 -3.70 17.69
C VAL A 107 -1.31 -2.66 18.13
N ALA A 108 -2.56 -2.79 17.66
CA ALA A 108 -3.61 -1.77 17.84
C ALA A 108 -3.86 -1.32 19.30
N GLU A 109 -3.60 -2.20 20.27
CA GLU A 109 -3.66 -1.94 21.71
C GLU A 109 -2.46 -1.15 22.23
N LEU A 110 -1.23 -1.48 21.81
CA LEU A 110 -0.06 -0.63 22.04
C LEU A 110 -0.30 0.77 21.44
N LEU A 111 -0.83 0.84 20.22
CA LEU A 111 -1.19 2.12 19.57
C LEU A 111 -2.37 2.84 20.24
N LYS A 112 -2.99 2.31 21.29
CA LYS A 112 -3.97 3.02 22.14
C LYS A 112 -3.26 3.74 23.30
N ASN A 113 -2.08 3.25 23.67
CA ASN A 113 -1.29 3.65 24.82
C ASN A 113 0.08 4.19 24.37
N LEU A 114 0.10 4.89 23.23
CA LEU A 114 1.24 5.69 22.77
C LEU A 114 1.14 7.09 23.37
N GLU A 115 2.24 7.53 23.98
CA GLU A 115 2.42 8.91 24.39
C GLU A 115 3.32 9.62 23.37
N VAL A 116 2.96 10.84 22.96
CA VAL A 116 3.78 11.67 22.06
C VAL A 116 3.93 13.05 22.69
N LYS A 117 5.18 13.46 22.92
CA LYS A 117 5.56 14.70 23.60
C LYS A 117 6.48 15.53 22.72
N PRO A 118 6.12 16.78 22.37
CA PRO A 118 7.08 17.73 21.82
C PRO A 118 8.08 18.16 22.90
N GLU A 119 9.33 18.40 22.50
CA GLU A 119 10.39 18.95 23.35
C GLU A 119 10.16 20.45 23.65
N LEU A 120 9.67 21.21 22.66
CA LEU A 120 9.39 22.65 22.79
C LEU A 120 7.90 22.95 22.60
N SER A 121 7.36 23.83 23.43
CA SER A 121 5.94 24.25 23.40
C SER A 121 5.51 25.00 22.12
N ILE A 122 6.45 25.35 21.24
CA ILE A 122 6.15 25.89 19.90
C ILE A 122 5.69 24.81 18.90
N ILE A 123 5.88 23.53 19.24
CA ILE A 123 5.45 22.39 18.43
C ILE A 123 4.11 21.89 18.95
N THR A 124 3.11 21.85 18.07
CA THR A 124 1.83 21.20 18.32
C THR A 124 1.88 19.74 17.86
N VAL A 125 1.21 18.85 18.59
CA VAL A 125 1.02 17.45 18.20
C VAL A 125 -0.42 17.05 18.49
N TYR A 126 -1.13 16.48 17.51
CA TYR A 126 -2.46 15.92 17.73
C TYR A 126 -2.68 14.64 16.94
N GLN A 127 -3.52 13.73 17.47
CA GLN A 127 -3.89 12.51 16.77
C GLN A 127 -4.89 12.83 15.65
N LYS A 128 -4.56 12.50 14.40
CA LYS A 128 -5.34 12.83 13.20
C LYS A 128 -6.24 11.69 12.76
N GLU A 129 -5.70 10.48 12.70
CA GLU A 129 -6.42 9.25 12.31
C GLU A 129 -5.87 8.04 13.08
N LYS A 130 -6.70 7.02 13.26
CA LYS A 130 -6.30 5.71 13.79
C LYS A 130 -7.03 4.60 13.04
N TYR A 131 -6.32 3.52 12.74
CA TYR A 131 -6.84 2.33 12.07
C TYR A 131 -6.39 1.07 12.82
N THR A 132 -7.32 0.14 13.05
CA THR A 132 -7.13 -1.05 13.90
C THR A 132 -7.21 -2.37 13.13
N GLY A 133 -7.20 -2.33 11.80
CA GLY A 133 -7.01 -3.53 10.97
C GLY A 133 -5.54 -3.96 10.90
N VAL A 134 -5.17 -4.74 9.88
CA VAL A 134 -3.78 -5.13 9.61
C VAL A 134 -3.33 -4.49 8.29
N PRO A 135 -2.23 -3.70 8.26
CA PRO A 135 -1.46 -3.23 9.41
C PRO A 135 -2.22 -2.19 10.24
N SER A 136 -2.10 -2.25 11.56
CA SER A 136 -2.68 -1.21 12.43
C SER A 136 -1.78 0.01 12.42
N PHE A 137 -2.38 1.21 12.49
CA PHE A 137 -1.61 2.45 12.55
C PHE A 137 -2.34 3.57 13.30
N VAL A 138 -1.55 4.55 13.74
CA VAL A 138 -2.02 5.87 14.17
C VAL A 138 -1.19 6.92 13.44
N THR A 139 -1.83 8.00 13.00
CA THR A 139 -1.14 9.14 12.39
C THR A 139 -1.34 10.36 13.28
N TYR A 140 -0.24 10.98 13.67
CA TYR A 140 -0.21 12.27 14.36
C TYR A 140 0.12 13.37 13.36
N GLU A 141 -0.59 14.49 13.45
CA GLU A 141 -0.15 15.73 12.81
C GLU A 141 0.73 16.51 13.79
N VAL A 142 1.88 16.94 13.29
CA VAL A 142 2.90 17.70 14.04
C VAL A 142 3.04 19.04 13.34
N GLY A 143 2.92 20.14 14.09
CA GLY A 143 2.89 21.49 13.52
C GLY A 143 3.58 22.53 14.37
N ILE A 144 3.55 23.77 13.88
CA ILE A 144 4.09 24.95 14.58
C ILE A 144 2.91 25.78 15.11
N SER A 145 2.93 26.16 16.40
CA SER A 145 1.90 27.02 16.99
C SER A 145 2.01 28.49 16.56
N ASP A 146 3.24 29.01 16.44
CA ASP A 146 3.52 30.35 15.94
C ASP A 146 4.61 30.33 14.85
N VAL A 147 4.20 30.64 13.63
CA VAL A 147 5.06 30.71 12.44
C VAL A 147 6.05 31.88 12.53
N GLN A 148 5.78 32.93 13.33
CA GLN A 148 6.68 34.09 13.46
C GLN A 148 8.03 33.72 14.10
N VAL A 149 8.10 32.63 14.86
CA VAL A 149 9.35 32.09 15.44
C VAL A 149 10.38 31.76 14.35
N LEU A 150 9.94 31.30 13.18
CA LEU A 150 10.81 30.99 12.03
C LEU A 150 11.51 32.23 11.45
N ASN A 151 11.02 33.44 11.69
CA ASN A 151 11.66 34.66 11.16
C ASN A 151 13.04 34.92 11.81
N GLN A 152 13.33 34.26 12.94
CA GLN A 152 14.58 34.43 13.69
C GLN A 152 15.70 33.50 13.21
N GLY A 153 15.39 32.52 12.33
CA GLY A 153 16.37 31.60 11.74
C GLY A 153 15.86 30.16 11.66
N SER A 154 16.77 29.23 11.38
CA SER A 154 16.49 27.79 11.44
C SER A 154 16.69 27.24 12.85
N LEU A 155 15.70 26.51 13.36
CA LEU A 155 15.75 25.87 14.68
C LEU A 155 15.68 24.33 14.53
N THR A 156 16.26 23.60 15.48
CA THR A 156 16.11 22.14 15.57
C THR A 156 15.55 21.78 16.94
N THR A 157 14.61 20.85 16.96
CA THR A 157 13.96 20.31 18.17
C THR A 157 13.53 18.87 17.89
N SER A 158 12.71 18.23 18.72
CA SER A 158 12.21 16.88 18.46
C SER A 158 10.84 16.58 19.06
N ILE A 159 10.25 15.46 18.65
CA ILE A 159 9.15 14.79 19.36
C ILE A 159 9.61 13.43 19.87
N THR A 160 9.37 13.18 21.15
CA THR A 160 9.53 11.87 21.78
C THR A 160 8.22 11.09 21.67
N ILE A 161 8.30 9.84 21.24
CA ILE A 161 7.20 8.88 21.16
C ILE A 161 7.56 7.69 22.05
N SER A 162 6.70 7.33 23.00
CA SER A 162 6.95 6.28 23.99
C SER A 162 5.71 5.38 24.20
N SER A 163 5.95 4.13 24.61
CA SER A 163 4.90 3.25 25.13
C SER A 163 5.39 2.37 26.28
N TYR A 164 4.66 2.39 27.39
CA TYR A 164 4.93 1.53 28.55
C TYR A 164 4.62 0.04 28.28
N MET A 165 3.89 -0.28 27.20
CA MET A 165 3.52 -1.67 26.88
C MET A 165 4.67 -2.45 26.25
N SER A 166 5.73 -1.76 25.81
CA SER A 166 6.86 -2.35 25.08
C SER A 166 8.21 -1.76 25.48
N ASP A 167 8.27 -0.96 26.55
CA ASP A 167 9.47 -0.22 27.01
C ASP A 167 10.26 0.45 25.89
N GLN A 168 9.55 0.90 24.84
CA GLN A 168 10.15 1.49 23.65
C GLN A 168 9.91 2.99 23.67
N THR A 169 10.99 3.74 23.46
CA THR A 169 10.97 5.18 23.22
C THR A 169 11.79 5.48 21.97
N ILE A 170 11.28 6.34 21.10
CA ILE A 170 12.00 6.88 19.95
C ILE A 170 11.89 8.41 19.97
N ASN A 171 12.93 9.09 19.49
CA ASN A 171 12.94 10.54 19.35
C ASN A 171 13.10 10.88 17.86
N ILE A 172 12.19 11.68 17.30
CA ILE A 172 12.24 12.11 15.90
C ILE A 172 12.64 13.60 15.86
N PRO A 173 13.81 13.96 15.31
CA PRO A 173 14.19 15.36 15.13
C PRO A 173 13.26 16.09 14.17
N ILE A 174 13.08 17.38 14.45
CA ILE A 174 12.29 18.35 13.69
C ILE A 174 13.23 19.49 13.30
N ARG A 175 13.39 19.73 12.00
CA ARG A 175 14.06 20.95 11.49
C ARG A 175 13.02 21.97 11.08
N LEU A 176 13.12 23.14 11.69
CA LEU A 176 12.31 24.32 11.43
C LEU A 176 13.08 25.22 10.45
N MET A 177 12.55 25.38 9.23
CA MET A 177 13.20 26.08 8.12
C MET A 177 12.53 27.42 7.83
N SER A 178 13.30 28.51 7.93
CA SER A 178 12.83 29.84 7.57
C SER A 178 12.80 30.05 6.06
N ALA A 179 11.80 30.79 5.56
CA ALA A 179 11.69 31.16 4.15
C ALA A 179 12.63 32.31 3.73
N THR A 180 13.40 32.90 4.65
CA THR A 180 14.36 33.99 4.36
C THR A 180 15.75 33.50 3.97
N GLY A 181 15.97 32.18 3.86
CA GLY A 181 17.18 31.64 3.25
C GLY A 181 17.27 31.94 1.76
N PRO A 182 18.47 32.20 1.20
CA PRO A 182 18.61 32.42 -0.25
C PRO A 182 18.19 31.18 -1.04
N LEU A 183 17.58 31.39 -2.21
CA LEU A 183 16.94 30.39 -3.09
C LEU A 183 17.85 29.27 -3.63
N ASN A 184 19.12 29.20 -3.20
CA ASN A 184 20.20 28.39 -3.78
C ASN A 184 20.71 27.29 -2.83
N VAL A 185 19.82 26.65 -2.04
CA VAL A 185 20.14 25.43 -1.28
C VAL A 185 19.35 24.25 -1.88
N PRO A 186 20.00 23.24 -2.50
CA PRO A 186 19.30 22.10 -3.08
C PRO A 186 18.67 21.23 -1.99
N TYR A 187 17.35 21.20 -1.98
CA TYR A 187 16.47 20.56 -1.00
C TYR A 187 16.48 19.02 -1.10
N THR A 188 17.54 18.41 -0.58
CA THR A 188 17.79 16.96 -0.62
C THR A 188 17.29 16.21 0.61
N MET A 189 15.99 15.87 0.65
CA MET A 189 15.47 14.53 1.06
C MET A 189 13.94 14.46 1.09
N GLY A 190 13.40 13.24 1.01
CA GLY A 190 11.99 12.95 1.32
C GLY A 190 11.00 13.35 0.24
N GLN A 191 10.33 14.49 0.42
CA GLN A 191 9.09 14.81 -0.32
C GLN A 191 9.27 15.70 -1.56
N GLY A 192 10.31 16.56 -1.59
CA GLY A 192 10.59 17.41 -2.75
C GLY A 192 10.82 16.62 -4.05
N PHE A 193 11.39 15.41 -3.93
CA PHE A 193 11.59 14.50 -5.06
C PHE A 193 10.29 14.07 -5.73
N PHE A 194 9.23 13.74 -5.00
CA PHE A 194 7.96 13.33 -5.62
C PHE A 194 7.30 14.48 -6.38
N TYR A 195 7.35 15.71 -5.88
CA TYR A 195 6.86 16.88 -6.62
C TYR A 195 7.73 17.21 -7.84
N HIS A 196 9.06 17.13 -7.74
CA HIS A 196 9.94 17.30 -8.91
C HIS A 196 9.78 16.18 -9.94
N PHE A 197 9.60 14.92 -9.53
CA PHE A 197 9.31 13.81 -10.43
C PHE A 197 7.94 13.95 -11.08
N LEU A 198 6.87 14.26 -10.33
CA LEU A 198 5.54 14.48 -10.89
C LEU A 198 5.52 15.65 -11.87
N ASN A 199 6.13 16.78 -11.54
CA ASN A 199 6.21 17.94 -12.43
C ASN A 199 7.09 17.65 -13.67
N SER A 200 8.20 16.93 -13.50
CA SER A 200 9.05 16.47 -14.61
C SER A 200 8.31 15.50 -15.52
N TYR A 201 7.67 14.45 -14.98
CA TYR A 201 6.85 13.52 -15.74
C TYR A 201 5.65 14.21 -16.40
N GLN A 202 4.99 15.16 -15.74
CA GLN A 202 3.88 15.91 -16.34
C GLN A 202 4.35 16.73 -17.55
N MET A 203 5.51 17.39 -17.46
CA MET A 203 6.11 18.11 -18.59
C MET A 203 6.62 17.15 -19.70
N ILE A 204 7.19 16.00 -19.34
CA ILE A 204 7.67 14.98 -20.30
C ILE A 204 6.49 14.31 -21.02
N PHE A 205 5.43 13.91 -20.31
CA PHE A 205 4.23 13.35 -20.92
C PHE A 205 3.50 14.39 -21.76
N PHE A 206 3.38 15.64 -21.30
CA PHE A 206 2.79 16.71 -22.10
C PHE A 206 3.58 16.94 -23.40
N THR A 207 4.89 17.15 -23.32
CA THR A 207 5.74 17.35 -24.50
C THR A 207 5.74 16.15 -25.44
N LEU A 208 5.77 14.90 -24.92
CA LEU A 208 5.64 13.69 -25.73
C LEU A 208 4.28 13.61 -26.43
N PHE A 209 3.19 13.96 -25.74
CA PHE A 209 1.84 13.95 -26.32
C PHE A 209 1.66 15.06 -27.36
N THR A 210 2.20 16.27 -27.13
CA THR A 210 2.25 17.34 -28.12
C THR A 210 3.10 16.96 -29.33
N LEU A 211 4.24 16.30 -29.14
CA LEU A 211 5.10 15.80 -30.21
C LEU A 211 4.38 14.74 -31.05
N LEU A 212 3.74 13.77 -30.41
CA LEU A 212 2.95 12.73 -31.08
C LEU A 212 1.74 13.31 -31.82
N ALA A 213 1.00 14.25 -31.22
CA ALA A 213 -0.11 14.91 -31.87
C ALA A 213 0.34 15.78 -33.06
N GLY A 214 1.44 16.52 -32.91
CA GLY A 214 2.05 17.30 -33.98
C GLY A 214 2.54 16.43 -35.14
N ALA A 215 3.20 15.30 -34.83
CA ALA A 215 3.63 14.32 -35.82
C ALA A 215 2.44 13.65 -36.52
N ALA A 216 1.37 13.29 -35.79
CA ALA A 216 0.16 12.72 -36.37
C ALA A 216 -0.57 13.71 -37.29
N ILE A 217 -0.67 14.99 -36.91
CA ILE A 217 -1.23 16.06 -37.75
C ILE A 217 -0.34 16.28 -38.98
N ALA A 218 0.98 16.32 -38.82
CA ALA A 218 1.91 16.42 -39.94
C ALA A 218 1.76 15.23 -40.90
N ILE A 219 1.63 14.01 -40.40
CA ILE A 219 1.36 12.82 -41.22
C ILE A 219 -0.01 12.95 -41.92
N LEU A 220 -1.06 13.42 -41.26
CA LEU A 220 -2.39 13.58 -41.90
C LEU A 220 -2.45 14.73 -42.93
N VAL A 221 -1.58 15.73 -42.82
CA VAL A 221 -1.51 16.88 -43.75
C VAL A 221 -0.52 16.65 -44.90
N PHE A 222 0.61 15.99 -44.64
CA PHE A 222 1.68 15.74 -45.60
C PHE A 222 1.70 14.32 -46.18
N SER A 223 0.93 13.36 -45.65
CA SER A 223 0.62 12.15 -46.43
C SER A 223 -0.09 12.58 -47.70
N PRO A 224 0.43 12.22 -48.89
CA PRO A 224 -0.36 12.31 -50.10
C PRO A 224 -1.66 11.52 -49.87
N LYS A 225 -2.79 12.01 -50.37
CA LYS A 225 -3.96 11.16 -50.57
C LYS A 225 -3.66 10.23 -51.75
N GLU A 226 -2.86 9.21 -51.47
CA GLU A 226 -2.51 8.16 -52.39
C GLU A 226 -3.80 7.48 -52.83
N LYS A 227 -4.20 7.74 -54.08
CA LYS A 227 -5.28 7.01 -54.71
C LYS A 227 -4.79 5.58 -54.87
N ILE A 228 -5.24 4.70 -53.98
CA ILE A 228 -5.13 3.27 -54.17
C ILE A 228 -6.15 2.89 -55.26
N ASP A 229 -5.78 3.15 -56.52
CA ASP A 229 -6.52 2.72 -57.70
C ASP A 229 -6.39 1.19 -57.82
N HIS A 230 -7.14 0.48 -56.98
CA HIS A 230 -7.22 -0.98 -56.97
C HIS A 230 -7.68 -1.48 -58.36
N PRO A 231 -6.89 -2.30 -59.08
CA PRO A 231 -7.22 -2.79 -60.41
C PRO A 231 -8.24 -3.95 -60.37
N ALA A 232 -9.34 -3.75 -59.63
CA ALA A 232 -10.40 -4.72 -59.38
C ALA A 232 -11.80 -4.21 -59.78
N PHE A 233 -11.96 -2.91 -60.03
CA PHE A 233 -13.26 -2.28 -60.34
C PHE A 233 -13.38 -1.75 -61.78
N MET A 234 -13.04 -2.61 -62.75
CA MET A 234 -13.50 -2.42 -64.14
C MET A 234 -15.00 -2.70 -64.22
N SER A 235 -15.83 -1.69 -63.93
CA SER A 235 -17.27 -1.76 -64.16
C SER A 235 -17.55 -1.71 -65.67
N ALA A 236 -17.59 -2.89 -66.30
CA ALA A 236 -17.97 -3.03 -67.70
C ALA A 236 -19.46 -2.70 -67.86
N SER A 237 -19.75 -1.48 -68.34
CA SER A 237 -21.11 -0.93 -68.44
C SER A 237 -21.95 -1.63 -69.53
N PRO A 238 -23.04 -2.35 -69.17
CA PRO A 238 -24.02 -2.81 -70.15
C PRO A 238 -24.96 -1.65 -70.52
N PRO A 239 -25.34 -1.47 -71.80
CA PRO A 239 -26.30 -0.45 -72.17
C PRO A 239 -27.69 -0.81 -71.64
N ARG A 240 -28.48 0.19 -71.21
CA ARG A 240 -29.91 0.01 -70.96
C ARG A 240 -30.73 1.05 -71.70
N SER A 241 -31.39 0.58 -72.75
CA SER A 241 -32.40 1.29 -73.52
C SER A 241 -33.68 1.49 -72.70
N LEU A 242 -34.22 2.70 -72.77
CA LEU A 242 -35.64 3.01 -72.94
C LEU A 242 -36.69 2.21 -72.11
N GLY A 243 -37.19 2.88 -71.06
CA GLY A 243 -38.64 3.07 -70.90
C GLY A 243 -39.48 2.14 -70.00
N SER A 244 -40.58 2.73 -69.54
CA SER A 244 -41.88 2.09 -69.26
C SER A 244 -42.05 1.08 -68.10
N SER A 245 -42.49 1.64 -66.97
CA SER A 245 -43.80 1.30 -66.35
C SER A 245 -43.99 0.10 -65.40
N PHE A 246 -44.57 0.45 -64.24
CA PHE A 246 -45.62 -0.25 -63.47
C PHE A 246 -45.42 -1.65 -62.81
N VAL A 247 -45.74 -1.63 -61.50
CA VAL A 247 -46.52 -2.63 -60.74
C VAL A 247 -45.83 -3.91 -60.23
N SER A 248 -46.06 -4.17 -58.94
CA SER A 248 -45.71 -5.33 -58.10
C SER A 248 -46.75 -6.47 -58.25
N PRO A 249 -46.78 -7.57 -57.44
CA PRO A 249 -45.77 -8.16 -56.54
C PRO A 249 -45.53 -9.66 -56.89
N PRO A 250 -45.77 -10.69 -56.03
CA PRO A 250 -45.00 -11.16 -54.87
C PRO A 250 -44.39 -12.59 -55.01
N ALA A 251 -43.69 -13.04 -53.95
CA ALA A 251 -43.77 -14.37 -53.33
C ALA A 251 -42.98 -15.63 -53.84
N LEU A 252 -42.61 -16.42 -52.82
CA LEU A 252 -42.55 -17.89 -52.69
C LEU A 252 -41.38 -18.76 -53.26
N ASN A 253 -40.71 -19.41 -52.29
CA ASN A 253 -40.30 -20.84 -52.20
C ASN A 253 -39.10 -21.47 -52.96
N TYR A 254 -38.22 -22.04 -52.12
CA TYR A 254 -37.40 -23.26 -52.26
C TYR A 254 -38.04 -24.42 -53.06
N PRO A 255 -37.21 -25.30 -53.68
CA PRO A 255 -36.61 -26.49 -53.00
C PRO A 255 -35.06 -26.37 -52.87
N THR A 256 -34.33 -26.86 -51.86
CA THR A 256 -34.06 -28.24 -51.37
C THR A 256 -33.42 -29.18 -52.44
N GLN A 257 -32.50 -30.11 -52.12
CA GLN A 257 -32.14 -30.71 -50.82
C GLN A 257 -30.70 -31.29 -50.78
N GLY A 258 -30.09 -31.38 -49.59
CA GLY A 258 -28.84 -32.11 -49.33
C GLY A 258 -28.54 -32.18 -47.83
N SER A 259 -28.61 -33.37 -47.22
CA SER A 259 -28.65 -33.60 -45.75
C SER A 259 -28.53 -35.11 -45.46
N PRO A 260 -28.17 -35.64 -44.26
CA PRO A 260 -27.95 -35.01 -42.94
C PRO A 260 -26.51 -35.26 -42.38
N ARG A 261 -26.11 -35.30 -41.09
CA ARG A 261 -26.64 -35.26 -39.68
C ARG A 261 -25.42 -34.85 -38.79
N LYS A 262 -25.45 -34.45 -37.50
CA LYS A 262 -26.47 -34.24 -36.44
C LYS A 262 -25.92 -33.19 -35.43
N ASN A 263 -26.82 -32.62 -34.61
CA ASN A 263 -26.62 -31.80 -33.39
C ASN A 263 -25.58 -32.37 -32.38
N ASN A 264 -24.96 -31.60 -31.47
CA ASN A 264 -25.59 -30.64 -30.53
C ASN A 264 -24.73 -29.40 -30.12
N SER A 265 -25.38 -28.42 -29.49
CA SER A 265 -24.90 -27.07 -29.09
C SER A 265 -24.60 -26.99 -27.56
N GLN A 266 -24.21 -25.87 -26.89
CA GLN A 266 -24.32 -24.41 -27.12
C GLN A 266 -23.07 -23.60 -26.70
N SER A 267 -23.09 -22.29 -26.97
CA SER A 267 -22.04 -21.30 -26.72
C SER A 267 -22.05 -20.68 -25.30
N ARG A 268 -20.90 -20.15 -24.87
CA ARG A 268 -20.75 -19.38 -23.62
C ARG A 268 -21.28 -17.95 -23.77
N ILE A 269 -21.97 -17.44 -22.75
CA ILE A 269 -22.41 -16.04 -22.62
C ILE A 269 -21.64 -15.40 -21.46
N LEU A 270 -21.06 -14.22 -21.69
CA LEU A 270 -20.40 -13.41 -20.66
C LEU A 270 -21.43 -12.55 -19.90
N TRP A 271 -21.21 -12.38 -18.60
CA TRP A 271 -22.06 -11.56 -17.72
C TRP A 271 -21.33 -10.29 -17.29
N SER A 272 -22.08 -9.20 -17.19
CA SER A 272 -21.67 -7.93 -16.57
C SER A 272 -22.76 -7.49 -15.58
N PRO A 273 -22.45 -7.24 -14.30
CA PRO A 273 -23.45 -6.78 -13.33
C PRO A 273 -23.68 -5.26 -13.43
N ASN A 274 -24.94 -4.85 -13.43
CA ASN A 274 -25.34 -3.45 -13.17
C ASN A 274 -25.81 -3.31 -11.71
N TYR A 275 -25.52 -2.17 -11.11
CA TYR A 275 -26.00 -1.82 -9.76
C TYR A 275 -27.51 -1.55 -9.75
N ALA A 276 -28.15 -1.84 -8.63
CA ALA A 276 -29.51 -1.40 -8.30
C ALA A 276 -29.49 -0.66 -6.96
N SER A 277 -30.29 0.40 -6.84
CA SER A 277 -30.36 1.26 -5.66
C SER A 277 -31.78 1.29 -5.09
N ASN A 278 -31.94 0.77 -3.87
CA ASN A 278 -32.83 1.24 -2.79
C ASN A 278 -32.78 0.25 -1.63
#